data_AF-A0A382XP41-F1
#
_entry.id   AF-A0A382XP41-F1
#
_cell.length_a   1.000
_cell.length_b   1.000
_cell.length_c   1.000
_cell.angle_alpha   90.00
_cell.angle_beta   90.00
_cell.angle_gamma   90.00
#
_symmetry.space_group_name_H-M   'P 1'
#
loop_
_entity.id
_entity.type
_entity.pdbx_description
1 polymer ?
#
loop_
_entity_poly.entity_id
_entity_poly.type
_entity_poly.pdbx_seq_one_letter_code
_entity_poly.pdbx_strand_id
1 'polypeptide(L)'
;MMTGPGTNTYLIGEHNVAVIDPGPYINDHLEAIEKAAPGEIRWILVTHTHPDHSPGAMPLAELTGAQLMGVGAPEGKIQDHTFVPHRVLNDGDLL
;
A
#
# COMPACT_ATOMS: atom_id res chain seq x y z
N MET A 1 10.42 14.47 -13.45
CA MET A 1 10.47 14.08 -12.03
C MET A 1 9.14 14.50 -11.45
N MET A 2 8.25 13.55 -11.18
CA MET A 2 6.90 13.80 -10.67
C MET A 2 6.83 13.31 -9.23
N THR A 3 7.49 14.01 -8.32
CA THR A 3 7.10 13.97 -6.90
C THR A 3 7.20 15.41 -6.46
N GLY A 4 6.09 16.02 -6.05
CA GLY A 4 6.14 17.26 -5.29
C GLY A 4 6.79 16.97 -3.92
N PRO A 5 6.18 17.32 -2.78
CA PRO A 5 6.76 17.02 -1.47
C PRO A 5 6.89 15.51 -1.13
N GLY A 6 6.37 14.60 -1.95
CA GLY A 6 6.38 13.15 -1.74
C GLY A 6 5.04 12.52 -2.10
N THR A 7 4.89 11.23 -1.79
CA THR A 7 3.63 10.47 -1.92
C THR A 7 3.00 10.29 -0.56
N ASN A 8 1.67 10.47 -0.49
CA ASN A 8 0.92 10.35 0.76
C ASN A 8 0.49 8.90 0.98
N THR A 9 0.68 8.41 2.20
CA THR A 9 0.05 7.18 2.68
C THR A 9 -1.13 7.54 3.58
N TYR A 10 -2.26 6.86 3.40
CA TYR A 10 -3.48 7.10 4.18
C TYR A 10 -3.81 5.91 5.08
N LEU A 11 -4.36 6.20 6.26
CA LEU A 11 -4.86 5.24 7.24
C LEU A 11 -6.36 5.49 7.42
N ILE A 12 -7.19 4.49 7.13
CA ILE A 12 -8.66 4.60 7.17
C ILE A 12 -9.24 3.56 8.12
N GLY A 13 -10.04 4.01 9.09
CA GLY A 13 -10.68 3.14 10.09
C GLY A 13 -10.19 3.42 11.51
N GLU A 14 -10.72 2.67 12.47
CA GLU A 14 -10.39 2.79 13.90
C GLU A 14 -9.81 1.47 14.44
N HIS A 15 -10.64 0.44 14.63
CA HIS A 15 -10.19 -0.87 15.13
C HIS A 15 -9.58 -1.75 14.04
N ASN A 16 -10.15 -1.68 12.83
CA ASN A 16 -9.66 -2.35 11.62
C ASN A 16 -9.26 -1.25 10.64
N VAL A 17 -7.98 -1.22 10.28
CA VAL A 17 -7.38 -0.13 9.51
C VAL A 17 -7.03 -0.63 8.11
N ALA A 18 -7.40 0.17 7.11
CA ALA A 18 -6.91 0.06 5.75
C ALA A 18 -5.79 1.08 5.53
N VAL A 19 -4.65 0.61 5.01
CA VAL A 19 -3.54 1.45 4.56
C VAL A 19 -3.62 1.62 3.06
N ILE A 20 -3.44 2.83 2.54
CA ILE A 20 -3.45 3.12 1.10
C ILE A 20 -2.10 3.70 0.68
N ASP A 21 -1.48 3.10 -0.33
CA ASP A 21 -0.21 3.52 -0.97
C ASP A 21 0.97 3.68 0.01
N PRO A 22 1.45 2.60 0.65
CA PRO A 22 2.60 2.63 1.55
C PRO A 22 3.94 2.65 0.79
N GLY A 23 4.11 3.58 -0.16
CA GLY A 23 5.33 3.72 -0.96
C GLY A 23 6.08 5.03 -0.67
N PRO A 24 7.37 5.11 -1.03
CA PRO A 24 8.26 4.03 -1.48
C PRO A 24 8.71 3.12 -0.30
N TYR A 25 9.51 2.08 -0.58
CA TYR A 25 10.04 1.20 0.47
C TYR A 25 11.14 1.91 1.28
N ILE A 26 10.74 2.42 2.44
CA ILE A 26 11.61 3.06 3.44
C ILE A 26 11.21 2.48 4.80
N ASN A 27 12.12 1.82 5.50
CA ASN A 27 11.80 1.16 6.78
C ASN A 27 11.17 2.12 7.80
N ASP A 28 11.73 3.33 7.95
CA ASP A 28 11.20 4.36 8.85
C ASP A 28 9.76 4.77 8.49
N HIS A 29 9.39 4.73 7.20
CA HIS A 29 8.03 5.01 6.74
C HIS A 29 7.07 3.89 7.15
N LEU A 30 7.48 2.62 6.99
CA LEU A 30 6.66 1.48 7.43
C LEU A 30 6.44 1.47 8.93
N GLU A 31 7.50 1.74 9.72
CA GLU A 31 7.36 1.88 11.16
C GLU A 31 6.43 3.05 11.55
N ALA A 32 6.47 4.15 10.81
CA ALA A 32 5.59 5.29 11.05
C ALA A 32 4.12 4.94 10.77
N ILE A 33 3.85 4.16 9.71
CA ILE A 33 2.51 3.67 9.39
C ILE A 33 1.98 2.78 10.51
N GLU A 34 2.76 1.82 10.98
CA GLU A 34 2.36 0.92 12.08
C GLU A 34 2.10 1.69 13.38
N LYS A 35 2.97 2.64 13.73
CA LYS A 35 2.82 3.47 14.94
C LYS A 35 1.61 4.41 14.86
N ALA A 36 1.25 4.86 13.66
CA ALA A 36 0.13 5.77 13.44
C ALA A 36 -1.23 5.05 13.34
N ALA A 37 -1.24 3.74 13.07
CA ALA A 37 -2.48 2.98 12.96
C ALA A 37 -3.21 2.91 14.31
N PRO A 38 -4.49 3.35 14.39
CA PRO A 38 -5.26 3.31 15.63
C PRO A 38 -5.73 1.90 16.03
N GLY A 39 -5.53 0.90 15.17
CA GLY A 39 -5.97 -0.48 15.35
C GLY A 39 -5.23 -1.44 14.43
N GLU A 40 -5.75 -2.66 14.29
CA GLU A 40 -5.15 -3.71 13.47
C GLU A 40 -5.18 -3.32 11.99
N ILE A 41 -4.02 -3.31 11.34
CA ILE A 41 -3.93 -3.14 9.89
C ILE A 41 -4.42 -4.43 9.25
N ARG A 42 -5.65 -4.42 8.74
CA ARG A 42 -6.28 -5.61 8.13
C ARG A 42 -6.14 -5.63 6.61
N TRP A 43 -5.97 -4.46 6.01
CA TRP A 43 -5.97 -4.29 4.56
C TRP A 43 -4.90 -3.30 4.14
N ILE A 44 -4.23 -3.62 3.04
CA ILE A 44 -3.31 -2.71 2.37
C ILE A 44 -3.76 -2.61 0.92
N LEU A 45 -4.03 -1.39 0.46
CA LEU A 45 -4.50 -1.10 -0.89
C LEU A 45 -3.43 -0.31 -1.63
N VAL A 46 -3.17 -0.69 -2.87
CA VAL A 46 -2.32 0.07 -3.79
C VAL A 46 -3.19 0.58 -4.93
N THR A 47 -3.20 1.90 -5.13
CA THR A 47 -3.99 2.57 -6.16
C THR A 47 -3.43 2.29 -7.55
N HIS A 48 -2.10 2.29 -7.68
CA HIS A 48 -1.34 1.94 -8.87
C HIS A 48 0.14 1.67 -8.52
N THR A 49 0.86 1.02 -9.42
CA THR A 49 2.19 0.47 -9.14
C THR A 49 3.35 1.41 -9.49
N HIS A 50 3.19 2.73 -9.40
CA HIS A 50 4.35 3.61 -9.54
C HIS A 50 5.31 3.43 -8.34
N PRO A 51 6.63 3.59 -8.52
CA PRO A 51 7.64 3.30 -7.48
C PRO A 51 7.50 4.10 -6.18
N ASP A 52 6.73 5.17 -6.19
CA ASP A 52 6.43 6.01 -5.04
C ASP A 52 5.17 5.58 -4.28
N HIS A 53 4.42 4.57 -4.75
CA HIS A 53 3.15 4.12 -4.14
C HIS A 53 3.18 2.68 -3.59
N SER A 54 3.75 1.73 -4.34
CA SER A 54 3.61 0.29 -4.04
C SER A 54 4.76 -0.41 -3.31
N PRO A 55 6.04 0.02 -3.36
CA PRO A 55 7.12 -0.86 -2.91
C PRO A 55 7.12 -1.23 -1.42
N GLY A 56 6.51 -0.43 -0.54
CA GLY A 56 6.38 -0.79 0.87
C GLY A 56 5.15 -1.65 1.19
N ALA A 57 4.30 -1.95 0.21
CA ALA A 57 3.03 -2.64 0.44
C ALA A 57 3.22 -4.13 0.76
N MET A 58 4.10 -4.82 0.03
CA MET A 58 4.40 -6.24 0.30
C MET A 58 5.09 -6.42 1.66
N PRO A 59 6.18 -5.70 2.00
CA PRO A 59 6.82 -5.84 3.32
C PRO A 59 5.87 -5.51 4.47
N LEU A 60 5.02 -4.49 4.33
CA LEU A 60 4.03 -4.14 5.35
C LEU A 60 2.96 -5.23 5.49
N ALA A 61 2.53 -5.86 4.40
CA ALA A 61 1.59 -7.00 4.44
C ALA A 61 2.21 -8.20 5.15
N GLU A 62 3.48 -8.52 4.87
CA GLU A 62 4.21 -9.59 5.54
C GLU A 62 4.37 -9.34 7.05
N LEU A 63 4.66 -8.09 7.43
CA LEU A 63 4.85 -7.69 8.82
C LEU A 63 3.55 -7.73 9.64
N THR A 64 2.45 -7.29 9.04
CA THR A 64 1.16 -7.12 9.74
C THR A 64 0.21 -8.30 9.57
N GLY A 65 0.43 -9.16 8.56
CA GLY A 65 -0.53 -10.18 8.14
C GLY A 65 -1.73 -9.62 7.35
N ALA A 66 -1.70 -8.34 6.99
CA ALA A 66 -2.79 -7.68 6.27
C ALA A 66 -3.02 -8.27 4.87
N GLN A 67 -4.27 -8.22 4.40
CA GLN A 67 -4.59 -8.57 3.03
C GLN A 67 -4.13 -7.47 2.07
N LEU A 68 -3.14 -7.77 1.23
CA LEU A 68 -2.69 -6.92 0.14
C LEU A 68 -3.66 -6.96 -1.04
N MET A 69 -4.11 -5.78 -1.49
CA MET A 69 -5.14 -5.62 -2.51
C MET A 69 -4.79 -4.50 -3.48
N GLY A 70 -5.24 -4.61 -4.72
CA GLY A 70 -4.97 -3.61 -5.75
C GLY A 70 -5.04 -4.21 -7.14
N VAL A 71 -4.41 -3.57 -8.11
CA VAL A 71 -4.27 -4.10 -9.47
C VAL A 71 -2.78 -4.31 -9.75
N GLY A 72 -2.43 -5.46 -10.34
CA GLY A 72 -1.04 -5.76 -10.69
C GLY A 72 -0.46 -4.76 -11.69
N ALA A 73 0.87 -4.68 -11.74
CA ALA A 73 1.57 -3.71 -12.58
C ALA A 73 1.22 -3.88 -14.06
N PRO A 74 0.80 -2.81 -14.77
CA PRO A 74 0.66 -2.85 -16.22
C PRO A 74 2.04 -2.89 -16.89
N GLU A 75 2.06 -3.16 -18.19
CA GLU A 75 3.30 -3.01 -18.95
C GLU A 75 3.82 -1.56 -18.90
N GLY A 76 5.11 -1.38 -18.59
CA GLY A 76 5.70 -0.06 -18.49
C GLY A 76 7.03 -0.04 -17.74
N LYS A 77 7.86 0.96 -18.04
CA LYS A 77 9.19 1.14 -17.42
C LYS A 77 9.14 1.76 -16.02
N ILE A 78 8.06 2.46 -15.69
CA ILE A 78 7.89 3.16 -14.41
C ILE A 78 6.82 2.41 -13.62
N GLN A 79 6.96 1.10 -13.51
CA GLN A 79 6.04 0.26 -12.75
C GLN A 79 6.85 -0.66 -11.84
N ASP A 80 6.38 -0.81 -10.61
CA ASP A 80 6.87 -1.77 -9.64
C ASP A 80 6.23 -3.14 -9.93
N HIS A 81 6.97 -3.93 -10.69
CA HIS A 81 6.59 -5.31 -11.03
C HIS A 81 6.74 -6.29 -9.86
N THR A 82 7.18 -5.82 -8.69
CA THR A 82 7.26 -6.66 -7.48
C THR A 82 5.95 -6.67 -6.69
N PHE A 83 5.03 -5.73 -6.97
CA PHE A 83 3.71 -5.72 -6.38
C PHE A 83 2.83 -6.86 -6.94
N VAL A 84 2.46 -7.79 -6.07
CA VAL A 84 1.56 -8.91 -6.38
C VAL A 84 0.44 -8.94 -5.33
N PRO A 85 -0.79 -8.50 -5.65
CA PRO A 85 -1.87 -8.44 -4.67
C PRO A 85 -2.40 -9.85 -4.33
N HIS A 86 -2.79 -10.06 -3.08
CA HIS A 86 -3.54 -11.26 -2.66
C HIS A 86 -4.96 -11.28 -3.27
N ARG A 87 -5.56 -10.09 -3.44
CA ARG A 87 -6.86 -9.90 -4.10
C ARG A 87 -6.77 -8.77 -5.11
N VAL A 88 -7.12 -9.08 -6.37
CA VAL A 88 -7.30 -8.04 -7.40
C VAL A 88 -8.61 -7.30 -7.14
N LEU A 89 -8.56 -5.98 -7.09
CA LEU A 89 -9.74 -5.13 -6.90
C LEU A 89 -10.38 -4.73 -8.23
N ASN A 90 -11.71 -4.66 -8.24
CA ASN A 90 -12.55 -4.19 -9.33
C ASN A 90 -13.48 -3.07 -8.85
N ASP A 91 -14.09 -2.35 -9.79
CA ASP A 91 -15.12 -1.36 -9.47
C ASP A 91 -16.27 -2.00 -8.69
N GLY A 92 -16.70 -1.34 -7.61
CA GLY A 92 -17.75 -1.83 -6.72
C GLY A 92 -17.32 -2.85 -5.66
N ASP A 93 -16.06 -3.26 -5.60
CA ASP A 93 -15.56 -4.12 -4.51
C ASP A 93 -15.65 -3.42 -3.14
N LEU A 94 -15.96 -4.21 -2.10
CA LEU A 94 -16.01 -3.78 -0.70
C LEU A 94 -14.99 -4.53 0.16
N LEU A 95 -14.60 -3.91 1.29
CA LEU A 95 -13.70 -4.42 2.32
C LEU A 95 -14.46 -5.05 3.50
#